data_AF-A0A9E0ZHI4-F1
#
_entry.id   AF-A0A9E0ZHI4-F1
#
_cell.length_a   1.000
_cell.length_b   1.000
_cell.length_c   1.000
_cell.angle_alpha   90.00
_cell.angle_beta   90.00
_cell.angle_gamma   90.00
#
_symmetry.space_group_name_H-M   'P 1'
#
loop_
_entity.id
_entity.type
_entity.pdbx_description
1 polymer ?
#
loop_
_entity_poly.entity_id
_entity_poly.type
_entity_poly.pdbx_seq_one_letter_code
_entity_poly.pdbx_strand_id
1 'polypeptide(L)'
;MEEGVYLCSAVSDITLEGYKYHSAPFLVFIPSEDGRYDVTVEPKSEWVGNNSETPKPVSPTPELQEIRPDHVKTGDNTDIWKPVALLLISIVIIVTGNYKRGKMRTKRDGEKRSF
;
A
#
# COMPACT_ATOMS: atom_id res chain seq x y z
N MET A 1 -22.82 0.57 -21.56
CA MET A 1 -21.80 0.10 -20.60
C MET A 1 -22.27 0.58 -19.23
N GLU A 2 -22.22 -0.27 -18.21
CA GLU A 2 -22.68 0.09 -16.87
C GLU A 2 -21.62 0.92 -16.14
N GLU A 3 -22.03 1.64 -15.09
CA GLU A 3 -21.07 2.34 -14.23
C GLU A 3 -20.24 1.32 -13.45
N GLY A 4 -18.93 1.54 -13.38
CA GLY A 4 -18.03 0.63 -12.71
C GLY A 4 -16.58 0.76 -13.15
N VAL A 5 -15.77 -0.17 -12.64
CA VAL A 5 -14.34 -0.28 -12.95
C VAL A 5 -14.14 -1.47 -13.89
N TYR A 6 -13.51 -1.19 -15.03
CA TYR A 6 -13.26 -2.17 -16.08
C TYR A 6 -11.76 -2.43 -16.20
N LEU A 7 -11.40 -3.70 -16.33
CA LEU A 7 -10.06 -4.11 -16.71
C LEU A 7 -9.98 -4.20 -18.24
N CYS A 8 -9.17 -3.35 -18.85
CA CYS A 8 -8.90 -3.36 -20.28
C CYS A 8 -7.55 -4.03 -20.52
N SER A 9 -7.54 -5.08 -21.33
CA SER A 9 -6.32 -5.79 -21.74
C SER A 9 -6.32 -6.03 -23.24
N ALA A 10 -5.15 -5.88 -23.88
CA ALA A 10 -5.00 -6.25 -25.28
C ALA A 10 -5.09 -7.77 -25.46
N VAL A 11 -5.89 -8.22 -26.44
CA VAL A 11 -6.03 -9.64 -26.78
C VAL A 11 -4.83 -10.13 -27.59
N SER A 12 -4.18 -9.21 -28.31
CA SER A 12 -2.97 -9.48 -29.10
C SER A 12 -2.15 -8.22 -29.23
N ASP A 13 -0.89 -8.40 -29.59
CA ASP A 13 0.00 -7.30 -29.95
C ASP A 13 -0.50 -6.59 -31.22
N ILE A 14 -0.19 -5.30 -31.33
CA ILE A 14 -0.60 -4.44 -32.44
C ILE A 14 0.61 -4.16 -33.31
N THR A 15 0.44 -4.18 -34.64
CA THR A 15 1.49 -3.77 -35.58
C THR A 15 1.19 -2.38 -36.13
N LEU A 16 2.10 -1.44 -35.92
CA LEU A 16 2.00 -0.05 -36.38
C LEU A 16 3.35 0.40 -36.91
N GLU A 17 3.38 1.03 -38.09
CA GLU A 17 4.60 1.55 -38.73
C GLU A 17 5.76 0.51 -38.83
N GLY A 18 5.42 -0.76 -39.06
CA GLY A 18 6.40 -1.85 -39.17
C GLY A 18 6.91 -2.41 -37.83
N TYR A 19 6.45 -1.87 -36.70
CA TYR A 19 6.80 -2.32 -35.37
C TYR A 19 5.65 -2.96 -34.65
N LYS A 20 5.98 -3.84 -33.70
CA LYS A 20 5.02 -4.59 -32.91
C LYS A 20 4.98 -4.03 -31.49
N TYR A 21 3.78 -3.83 -30.95
CA TYR A 21 3.55 -3.20 -29.67
C TYR A 21 2.70 -4.09 -28.77
N HIS A 22 3.06 -4.16 -27.50
CA HIS A 22 2.31 -4.82 -26.45
C HIS A 22 1.89 -3.79 -25.41
N SER A 23 0.62 -3.75 -25.03
CA SER A 23 0.13 -2.88 -23.95
C SER A 23 -0.15 -3.71 -22.71
N ALA A 24 0.35 -3.27 -21.55
CA ALA A 24 -0.04 -3.86 -20.28
C ALA A 24 -1.54 -3.62 -19.99
N PRO A 25 -2.21 -4.51 -19.24
CA PRO A 25 -3.59 -4.28 -18.79
C PRO A 25 -3.70 -3.04 -17.90
N PHE A 26 -4.82 -2.33 -18.00
CA PHE A 26 -5.08 -1.12 -17.21
C PHE A 26 -6.56 -0.99 -16.82
N LEU A 27 -6.84 -0.15 -15.82
CA LEU A 27 -8.19 0.08 -15.31
C LEU A 27 -8.82 1.32 -15.95
N VAL A 28 -10.11 1.22 -16.26
CA VAL A 28 -10.94 2.34 -16.74
C VAL A 28 -12.15 2.49 -15.82
N PHE A 29 -12.44 3.71 -15.41
CA PHE A 29 -13.55 4.06 -14.53
C PHE A 29 -14.66 4.71 -15.36
N ILE A 30 -15.90 4.24 -15.19
CA ILE A 30 -17.09 4.86 -15.77
C ILE A 30 -18.08 5.19 -14.64
N PRO A 31 -18.46 6.46 -14.45
CA PRO A 31 -17.86 7.63 -15.11
C PRO A 31 -16.40 7.83 -14.71
N SER A 32 -15.66 8.67 -15.45
CA SER A 32 -14.29 9.07 -15.07
C SER A 32 -14.26 9.76 -13.71
N GLU A 33 -13.07 9.98 -13.16
CA GLU A 33 -12.90 10.75 -11.92
C GLU A 33 -13.55 12.15 -11.99
N ASP A 34 -13.58 12.75 -13.19
CA ASP A 34 -14.22 14.04 -13.47
C ASP A 34 -15.73 13.94 -13.76
N GLY A 35 -16.34 12.75 -13.63
CA GLY A 35 -17.77 12.53 -13.87
C GLY A 35 -18.16 12.40 -15.35
N ARG A 36 -17.21 12.17 -16.26
CA ARG A 36 -17.51 12.00 -17.70
C ARG A 36 -17.84 10.55 -18.02
N TYR A 37 -18.93 10.33 -18.76
CA TYR A 37 -19.31 9.00 -19.24
C TYR A 37 -18.60 8.61 -20.53
N ASP A 38 -18.21 9.59 -21.34
CA ASP A 38 -17.37 9.37 -22.51
C ASP A 38 -15.89 9.42 -22.10
N VAL A 39 -15.29 8.24 -22.01
CA VAL A 39 -13.94 8.04 -21.49
C VAL A 39 -13.04 7.58 -22.62
N THR A 40 -12.10 8.44 -23.03
CA THR A 40 -11.06 8.11 -24.00
C THR A 40 -9.73 7.92 -23.27
N VAL A 41 -9.02 6.83 -23.60
CA VAL A 41 -7.75 6.44 -22.97
C VAL A 41 -6.73 6.10 -24.03
N GLU A 42 -5.49 6.55 -23.82
CA GLU A 42 -4.35 6.17 -24.65
C GLU A 42 -3.48 5.16 -23.88
N PRO A 43 -3.51 3.87 -24.24
CA PRO A 43 -2.76 2.85 -23.52
C PRO A 43 -1.26 2.99 -23.76
N LYS A 44 -0.48 2.87 -22.68
CA LYS A 44 0.98 2.81 -22.77
C LYS A 44 1.39 1.44 -23.32
N SER A 45 2.21 1.45 -24.38
CA SER A 45 2.66 0.24 -25.05
C SER A 45 4.18 0.16 -25.12
N GLU A 46 4.71 -1.06 -25.07
CA GLU A 46 6.13 -1.38 -25.23
C GLU A 46 6.40 -2.08 -26.57
N TRP A 47 7.62 -1.92 -27.08
CA TRP A 47 8.03 -2.52 -28.35
C TRP A 47 8.33 -4.01 -28.14
N VAL A 48 7.73 -4.85 -28.98
CA VAL A 48 7.88 -6.30 -28.92
C VAL A 48 8.95 -6.72 -29.94
N GLY A 49 10.18 -6.85 -29.48
CA GLY A 49 11.30 -7.34 -30.31
C GLY A 49 12.67 -6.93 -29.77
N ASN A 50 13.68 -7.80 -29.92
CA ASN A 50 15.07 -7.59 -29.49
C ASN A 50 15.94 -6.90 -30.56
N ASN A 51 15.34 -6.16 -31.49
CA ASN A 51 16.08 -5.59 -32.60
C ASN A 51 16.74 -4.28 -32.15
N SER A 52 18.04 -4.12 -32.43
CA SER A 52 18.82 -2.89 -32.22
C SER A 52 18.28 -1.64 -32.94
N GLU A 53 17.18 -1.80 -33.66
CA GLU A 53 16.49 -0.81 -34.48
C GLU A 53 15.26 -0.22 -33.79
N THR A 54 14.88 -0.66 -32.58
CA THR A 54 13.83 0.03 -31.82
C THR A 54 14.27 1.48 -31.61
N PRO A 55 13.52 2.48 -32.11
CA PRO A 55 13.89 3.87 -31.94
C PRO A 55 13.98 4.16 -30.44
N LYS A 56 15.12 4.71 -30.02
CA LYS A 56 15.26 5.15 -28.63
C LYS A 56 14.15 6.16 -28.35
N PRO A 57 13.44 6.04 -27.21
CA PRO A 57 12.47 7.04 -26.80
C PRO A 57 13.15 8.41 -26.87
N VAL A 58 12.52 9.36 -27.56
CA VAL A 58 12.94 10.76 -27.46
C VAL A 58 12.76 11.12 -25.99
N SER A 59 13.86 11.46 -25.32
CA SER A 59 13.75 11.99 -23.95
C SER A 59 12.78 13.16 -24.01
N PRO A 60 11.70 13.17 -23.20
CA PRO A 60 10.87 14.35 -23.12
C PRO A 60 11.80 15.53 -22.86
N THR A 61 11.69 16.58 -23.66
CA THR A 61 12.31 17.86 -23.31
C THR A 61 11.84 18.16 -21.89
N PRO A 62 12.73 18.44 -20.93
CA PRO A 62 12.31 18.78 -19.59
C PRO A 62 11.55 20.10 -19.70
N GLU A 63 10.24 20.03 -19.91
CA GLU A 63 9.36 21.09 -19.47
C GLU A 63 9.64 21.24 -17.99
N LEU A 64 10.08 22.45 -17.65
CA LEU A 64 10.58 22.89 -16.37
C LEU A 64 9.78 22.20 -15.27
N GLN A 65 10.35 21.11 -14.74
CA GLN A 65 9.74 20.37 -13.66
C GLN A 65 9.66 21.36 -12.51
N GLU A 66 8.46 21.86 -12.25
CA GLU A 66 8.14 22.49 -10.99
C GLU A 66 8.63 21.51 -9.93
N ILE A 67 9.64 21.93 -9.19
CA ILE A 67 10.44 21.12 -8.29
C ILE A 67 9.48 20.44 -7.31
N ARG A 68 9.06 19.23 -7.64
CA ARG A 68 8.31 18.39 -6.73
C ARG A 68 9.27 18.12 -5.59
N PRO A 69 8.97 18.51 -4.34
CA PRO A 69 9.90 18.26 -3.25
C PRO A 69 10.16 16.76 -3.16
N ASP A 70 11.41 16.34 -3.37
CA ASP A 70 11.94 14.96 -3.34
C ASP A 70 11.75 14.25 -1.99
N HIS A 71 10.91 14.80 -1.12
CA HIS A 71 10.77 14.39 0.26
C HIS A 71 9.35 13.96 0.59
N VAL A 72 8.75 13.09 -0.23
CA VAL A 72 7.56 12.35 0.20
C VAL A 72 8.02 11.30 1.21
N LYS A 73 7.88 11.60 2.51
CA LYS A 73 8.08 10.63 3.60
C LYS A 73 6.95 9.59 3.59
N THR A 74 7.03 8.62 2.70
CA THR A 74 6.24 7.39 2.82
C THR A 74 6.97 6.45 3.78
N GLY A 75 6.75 6.69 5.07
CA GLY A 75 7.28 5.86 6.14
C GLY A 75 6.48 6.18 7.39
N ASP A 76 5.76 5.19 7.90
CA ASP A 76 5.05 5.31 9.17
C ASP A 76 6.10 5.57 10.27
N ASN A 77 6.26 6.84 10.66
CA ASN A 77 7.20 7.27 11.69
C ASN A 77 6.65 7.01 13.10
N THR A 78 5.76 6.02 13.26
CA THR A 78 5.21 5.67 14.56
C THR A 78 6.33 5.19 15.46
N ASP A 79 6.58 5.97 16.52
CA ASP A 79 7.60 5.69 17.53
C ASP A 79 7.27 4.39 18.27
N ILE A 80 7.92 3.30 17.85
CA ILE A 80 7.75 1.93 18.34
C ILE A 80 8.01 1.83 19.85
N TRP A 81 8.76 2.74 20.45
CA TRP A 81 9.03 2.72 21.89
C TRP A 81 7.79 3.02 22.73
N LYS A 82 6.81 3.75 22.20
CA LYS A 82 5.55 4.06 22.91
C LYS A 82 4.70 2.81 23.17
N PRO A 83 4.35 1.96 22.18
CA PRO A 83 3.62 0.72 22.45
C PRO A 83 4.45 -0.28 23.27
N VAL A 84 5.78 -0.32 23.11
CA VAL A 84 6.66 -1.19 23.91
C VAL A 84 6.63 -0.82 25.40
N ALA A 85 6.72 0.48 25.72
CA ALA A 85 6.63 0.96 27.10
C ALA A 85 5.27 0.64 27.74
N LEU A 86 4.16 0.82 26.99
CA LEU A 86 2.82 0.48 27.44
C LEU A 86 2.66 -1.02 27.76
N LEU A 87 3.21 -1.90 26.90
CA LEU A 87 3.19 -3.34 27.15
C LEU A 87 3.94 -3.71 28.43
N LEU A 88 5.13 -3.16 28.65
CA LEU A 88 5.92 -3.43 29.86
C LEU A 88 5.18 -2.99 31.14
N ILE A 89 4.56 -1.81 31.13
CA ILE A 89 3.78 -1.31 32.27
C ILE A 89 2.59 -2.23 32.57
N SER A 90 1.87 -2.67 31.53
CA SER A 90 0.72 -3.57 31.69
C SER A 90 1.10 -4.91 32.34
N ILE A 91 2.24 -5.49 31.95
CA ILE A 91 2.75 -6.75 32.50
C ILE A 91 3.05 -6.59 34.00
N VAL A 92 3.71 -5.50 34.40
CA VAL A 92 4.03 -5.23 35.80
C VAL A 92 2.77 -5.12 36.66
N ILE A 93 1.74 -4.44 36.16
CA ILE A 93 0.45 -4.30 36.86
C ILE A 93 -0.22 -5.69 37.03
N ILE A 94 -0.25 -6.50 35.97
CA ILE A 94 -0.85 -7.84 36.00
C ILE A 94 -0.11 -8.74 37.00
N VAL A 95 1.22 -8.75 36.97
CA VAL A 95 2.04 -9.57 37.87
C VAL A 95 1.86 -9.14 39.32
N THR A 96 1.92 -7.84 39.60
CA THR A 96 1.77 -7.29 40.96
C THR A 96 0.36 -7.54 41.49
N GLY A 97 -0.67 -7.38 40.65
CA GLY A 97 -2.06 -7.66 41.00
C GLY A 97 -2.27 -9.12 41.37
N ASN A 98 -1.75 -10.06 40.57
CA ASN A 98 -1.83 -11.49 40.86
C ASN A 98 -1.03 -11.89 42.12
N TYR A 99 0.15 -11.33 42.32
CA TYR A 99 0.97 -11.59 43.52
C TYR A 99 0.27 -11.11 44.79
N LYS A 100 -0.28 -9.89 44.80
CA LYS A 100 -1.07 -9.37 45.94
C LYS A 100 -2.31 -10.22 46.20
N ARG A 101 -3.03 -10.62 45.15
CA ARG A 101 -4.24 -11.45 45.26
C ARG A 101 -3.93 -12.85 45.81
N GLY A 102 -2.80 -13.44 45.40
CA GLY A 102 -2.30 -14.70 45.95
C GLY A 102 -1.98 -14.56 47.45
N LYS A 103 -1.20 -13.54 47.83
CA LYS A 103 -0.82 -13.29 49.23
C LYS A 103 -2.04 -13.06 50.15
N MET A 104 -3.07 -12.37 49.68
CA MET A 104 -4.32 -12.17 50.45
C MET A 104 -5.18 -13.43 50.59
N ARG A 105 -5.09 -14.37 49.64
CA ARG A 105 -5.76 -15.68 49.76
C ARG A 105 -5.04 -16.53 50.81
N THR A 106 -3.71 -16.61 50.75
CA THR A 106 -2.91 -17.37 51.71
C THR A 106 -3.05 -16.84 53.15
N LYS A 107 -3.13 -15.52 53.35
CA LYS A 107 -3.38 -14.94 54.68
C LYS A 107 -4.76 -15.31 55.25
N ARG A 108 -5.82 -15.26 54.45
CA ARG A 108 -7.18 -15.63 54.89
C ARG A 108 -7.31 -17.12 55.21
N ASP A 109 -6.61 -17.98 54.49
CA ASP A 109 -6.65 -19.42 54.72
C ASP A 109 -5.81 -19.84 55.94
N GLY A 110 -4.74 -19.09 56.26
CA GLY A 110 -3.95 -19.27 57.48
C GLY A 110 -4.69 -18.84 58.75
N GLU A 111 -5.41 -17.72 58.70
CA GLU A 111 -6.17 -17.19 59.84
C GLU A 111 -7.35 -18.10 60.23
N LYS A 112 -7.99 -18.75 59.24
CA LYS A 112 -9.08 -19.72 59.48
C LYS A 112 -8.63 -21.06 60.09
N ARG A 113 -7.34 -21.37 60.08
CA ARG A 113 -6.76 -22.63 60.61
C ARG A 113 -6.16 -22.48 62.02
N SER A 114 -6.24 -21.28 62.60
CA SER A 114 -5.62 -20.95 63.90
C SER A 114 -6.62 -20.86 65.06
N PHE A 115 -7.84 -21.39 64.90
CA PHE A 115 -8.84 -21.53 65.96
C PHE A 115 -9.14 -23.01 66.21
#